data_AF-A0A936L0C4-F1
#
_entry.id   AF-A0A936L0C4-F1
#
_cell.length_a   1.000
_cell.length_b   1.000
_cell.length_c   1.000
_cell.angle_alpha   90.00
_cell.angle_beta   90.00
_cell.angle_gamma   90.00
#
_symmetry.space_group_name_H-M   'P 1'
#
loop_
_entity.id
_entity.type
_entity.pdbx_description
1 polymer ?
#
loop_
_entity_poly.entity_id
_entity_poly.type
_entity_poly.pdbx_seq_one_letter_code
_entity_poly.pdbx_strand_id
1 'polypeptide(L)'
;MKAANAVRRYRRGHQVPSTHDVHHWAIEKGSRLGRHLPDSIINHPANLNPIERRIHQNIHNKYGPLARWWHGTPEWAKAAEVSTGTGVAAELADDDCGCQ
;
A
#
# COMPACT_ATOMS: atom_id res chain seq x y z
N MET A 1 2.79 -2.46 20.67
CA MET A 1 1.31 -2.46 20.76
C MET A 1 0.81 -3.50 19.77
N LYS A 2 0.03 -4.52 20.18
CA LYS A 2 -0.39 -5.59 19.25
C LYS A 2 -1.02 -5.00 17.98
N ALA A 3 -0.49 -5.34 16.80
CA ALA A 3 -0.93 -4.82 15.50
C ALA A 3 -2.46 -4.90 15.26
N ALA A 4 -3.12 -5.94 15.79
CA ALA A 4 -4.59 -6.08 15.73
C ALA A 4 -5.33 -4.88 16.36
N ASN A 5 -4.76 -4.27 17.41
CA ASN A 5 -5.36 -3.09 18.03
C ASN A 5 -5.18 -1.83 17.18
N ALA A 6 -4.07 -1.68 16.45
CA ALA A 6 -3.81 -0.51 15.61
C ALA A 6 -4.75 -0.50 14.39
N VAL A 7 -4.86 -1.62 13.67
CA VAL A 7 -5.81 -1.77 12.56
C VAL A 7 -7.25 -1.56 13.02
N ARG A 8 -7.63 -2.11 14.18
CA ARG A 8 -8.99 -1.95 14.73
C ARG A 8 -9.30 -0.52 15.16
N ARG A 9 -8.30 0.25 15.61
CA ARG A 9 -8.43 1.68 15.91
C ARG A 9 -8.54 2.50 14.63
N TYR A 10 -7.69 2.21 13.64
CA TYR A 10 -7.72 2.85 12.33
C TYR A 10 -9.08 2.69 11.65
N ARG A 11 -9.62 1.47 11.62
CA ARG A 11 -10.96 1.17 11.07
C ARG A 11 -12.06 1.99 11.74
N ARG A 12 -11.99 2.16 13.07
CA ARG A 12 -12.97 2.96 13.82
C ARG A 12 -12.82 4.46 13.54
N GLY A 13 -11.60 4.97 13.51
CA GLY A 13 -11.34 6.39 13.25
C GLY A 13 -11.69 6.84 11.84
N HIS A 14 -11.51 5.97 10.85
CA HIS A 14 -11.74 6.27 9.43
C HIS A 14 -13.02 5.65 8.87
N GLN A 15 -13.88 5.10 9.75
CA GLN A 15 -15.18 4.52 9.38
C GLN A 15 -15.08 3.52 8.21
N VAL A 16 -14.03 2.69 8.23
CA VAL A 16 -13.72 1.77 7.12
C VAL A 16 -14.83 0.73 6.97
N PRO A 17 -15.45 0.59 5.78
CA PRO A 17 -16.53 -0.36 5.55
C PRO A 17 -16.13 -1.80 5.89
N SER A 18 -17.10 -2.63 6.27
CA SER A 18 -16.87 -4.06 6.53
C SER A 18 -16.44 -4.84 5.28
N THR A 19 -16.70 -4.32 4.08
CA THR A 19 -16.25 -4.87 2.79
C THR A 19 -14.78 -4.59 2.50
N HIS A 20 -14.15 -3.71 3.28
CA HIS A 20 -12.76 -3.30 3.12
C HIS A 20 -11.87 -3.94 4.17
N ASP A 21 -10.64 -4.22 3.75
CA ASP A 21 -9.55 -4.64 4.61
C ASP A 21 -8.48 -3.54 4.65
N VAL A 22 -7.76 -3.48 5.76
CA VAL A 22 -6.68 -2.50 5.92
C VAL A 22 -5.39 -3.15 5.46
N HIS A 23 -4.85 -2.63 4.36
CA HIS A 23 -3.65 -3.11 3.71
C HIS A 23 -2.44 -2.27 4.13
N HIS A 24 -1.28 -2.93 4.28
CA HIS A 24 -0.01 -2.27 4.52
C HIS A 24 0.71 -2.04 3.19
N TRP A 25 0.66 -0.82 2.66
CA TRP A 25 1.05 -0.56 1.27
C TRP A 25 2.55 -0.34 1.07
N ALA A 26 3.22 0.42 1.96
CA ALA A 26 4.64 0.74 1.81
C ALA A 26 5.53 -0.31 2.47
N ILE A 27 5.15 -0.75 3.68
CA ILE A 27 5.92 -1.72 4.46
C ILE A 27 4.98 -2.83 4.90
N GLU A 28 5.02 -3.95 4.18
CA GLU A 28 4.26 -5.15 4.53
C GLU A 28 4.70 -5.69 5.89
N LYS A 29 3.72 -5.97 6.74
CA LYS A 29 3.97 -6.57 8.05
C LYS A 29 4.51 -7.99 7.90
N GLY A 30 5.71 -8.25 8.40
CA GLY A 30 6.37 -9.56 8.31
C GLY A 30 7.24 -9.75 7.06
N SER A 31 7.35 -8.74 6.20
CA SER A 31 8.41 -8.65 5.18
C SER A 31 9.80 -8.58 5.83
N ARG A 32 10.87 -8.79 5.05
CA ARG A 32 12.25 -8.75 5.54
C ARG A 32 12.55 -7.46 6.32
N LEU A 33 12.12 -6.31 5.78
CA LEU A 33 12.25 -5.02 6.45
C LEU A 33 11.23 -4.85 7.60
N GLY A 34 9.98 -5.25 7.37
CA GLY A 34 8.90 -5.17 8.36
C GLY A 34 9.06 -6.06 9.59
N ARG A 35 10.08 -6.93 9.67
CA ARG A 35 10.42 -7.68 10.90
C ARG A 35 11.37 -6.92 11.81
N HIS A 36 12.17 -6.02 11.25
CA HIS A 36 13.18 -5.25 11.98
C HIS A 36 12.66 -3.87 12.41
N LEU A 37 11.54 -3.44 11.85
CA LEU A 37 10.92 -2.17 12.20
C LEU A 37 10.01 -2.30 13.43
N PRO A 38 9.94 -1.27 14.28
CA PRO A 38 9.02 -1.24 15.40
C PRO A 38 7.57 -1.23 14.93
N ASP A 39 6.69 -1.82 15.75
CA ASP A 39 5.23 -1.86 15.53
C ASP A 39 4.63 -0.48 15.26
N SER A 40 5.20 0.60 15.83
CA SER A 40 4.72 1.97 15.63
C SER A 40 4.87 2.45 14.19
N ILE A 41 5.94 2.03 13.50
CA ILE A 41 6.20 2.40 12.11
C ILE A 41 5.34 1.53 11.18
N ILE A 42 5.34 0.21 11.39
CA ILE A 42 4.61 -0.72 10.53
C ILE A 42 3.10 -0.47 10.62
N ASN A 43 2.57 -0.18 11.82
CA ASN A 43 1.15 0.10 12.00
C ASN A 43 0.82 1.60 11.98
N HIS A 44 1.71 2.44 11.45
CA HIS A 44 1.46 3.87 11.34
C HIS A 44 0.26 4.12 10.40
N PRO A 45 -0.68 5.04 10.72
CA PRO A 45 -1.84 5.31 9.88
C PRO A 45 -1.49 5.63 8.42
N ALA A 46 -0.36 6.31 8.19
CA ALA A 46 0.11 6.60 6.83
C ALA A 46 0.55 5.35 6.04
N ASN A 47 0.91 4.25 6.71
CA ASN A 47 1.22 2.96 6.09
C ASN A 47 -0.01 2.05 5.97
N LEU A 48 -1.20 2.51 6.39
CA LEU A 48 -2.44 1.75 6.35
C LEU A 48 -3.35 2.31 5.25
N ASN A 49 -3.76 1.47 4.31
CA ASN A 49 -4.66 1.84 3.23
C ASN A 49 -5.89 0.92 3.22
N PRO A 50 -7.11 1.45 3.45
CA PRO A 50 -8.31 0.65 3.35
C PRO A 50 -8.67 0.40 1.88
N ILE A 51 -8.67 -0.88 1.48
CA ILE A 51 -8.97 -1.31 0.11
C ILE A 51 -10.05 -2.39 0.13
N GLU A 52 -10.77 -2.54 -0.98
CA GLU A 52 -11.79 -3.57 -1.09
C GLU A 52 -11.16 -4.96 -0.91
N ARG A 53 -11.82 -5.84 -0.15
CA ARG A 53 -11.30 -7.19 0.17
C ARG A 53 -10.91 -8.00 -1.07
N ARG A 54 -11.67 -7.88 -2.16
CA ARG A 54 -11.34 -8.53 -3.43
C ARG A 54 -10.01 -8.04 -3.99
N ILE A 55 -9.79 -6.73 -3.96
CA ILE A 55 -8.54 -6.10 -4.40
C ILE A 55 -7.39 -6.52 -3.50
N HIS A 56 -7.59 -6.51 -2.19
CA HIS A 56 -6.59 -6.98 -1.22
C HIS A 56 -6.12 -8.41 -1.52
N GLN A 57 -7.06 -9.32 -1.79
CA GLN A 57 -6.74 -10.70 -2.14
C GLN A 57 -6.03 -10.80 -3.49
N ASN A 58 -6.43 -10.01 -4.48
CA ASN A 58 -5.77 -10.01 -5.79
C ASN A 58 -4.34 -9.46 -5.72
N ILE A 59 -4.08 -8.46 -4.87
CA ILE A 59 -2.72 -7.93 -4.63
C ILE A 59 -1.78 -9.04 -4.14
N HIS A 60 -2.25 -9.91 -3.25
CA HIS A 60 -1.41 -10.99 -2.72
C HIS A 60 -1.33 -12.23 -3.63
N ASN A 61 -2.33 -12.48 -4.48
CA ASN A 61 -2.44 -13.76 -5.20
C ASN A 61 -2.38 -13.68 -6.73
N LYS A 62 -2.62 -12.52 -7.35
CA LYS A 62 -2.85 -12.42 -8.80
C LYS A 62 -2.15 -11.26 -9.50
N TYR A 63 -2.06 -10.10 -8.85
CA TYR A 63 -1.54 -8.91 -9.50
C TYR A 63 -0.02 -8.95 -9.64
N GLY A 64 0.47 -8.52 -10.80
CA GLY A 64 1.87 -8.23 -11.03
C GLY A 64 2.33 -6.97 -10.27
N PRO A 65 3.64 -6.67 -10.28
CA PRO A 65 4.23 -5.58 -9.48
C PRO A 65 3.53 -4.23 -9.67
N LEU A 66 3.27 -3.82 -10.91
CA LEU A 66 2.61 -2.54 -11.22
C LEU A 66 1.16 -2.50 -10.71
N ALA A 67 0.38 -3.55 -10.95
CA ALA A 67 -1.01 -3.62 -10.49
C ALA A 67 -1.09 -3.70 -8.95
N ARG A 68 -0.12 -4.34 -8.29
CA ARG A 68 -0.01 -4.33 -6.82
C ARG A 68 0.27 -2.93 -6.29
N TRP A 69 1.19 -2.19 -6.91
CA TRP A 69 1.45 -0.80 -6.55
C TRP A 69 0.22 0.08 -6.80
N TRP A 70 -0.37 0.03 -8.00
CA TRP A 70 -1.50 0.89 -8.38
C TRP A 70 -2.74 0.72 -7.47
N HIS A 71 -3.04 -0.53 -7.09
CA HIS A 71 -4.20 -0.86 -6.27
C HIS A 71 -3.91 -0.94 -4.76
N GLY A 72 -2.65 -1.12 -4.36
CA GLY A 72 -2.23 -1.20 -2.96
C GLY A 72 -1.89 0.17 -2.37
N THR A 73 -1.35 1.09 -3.18
CA THR A 73 -0.90 2.41 -2.76
C THR A 73 -2.07 3.41 -2.68
N PRO A 74 -2.15 4.24 -1.61
CA PRO A 74 -3.19 5.24 -1.48
C PRO A 74 -3.02 6.39 -2.50
N GLU A 75 -4.14 7.02 -2.90
CA GLU A 75 -4.16 8.07 -3.92
C GLU A 75 -3.23 9.24 -3.62
N TRP A 76 -3.13 9.69 -2.37
CA TRP A 76 -2.23 10.78 -2.00
C TRP A 76 -0.76 10.42 -2.22
N ALA A 77 -0.38 9.16 -2.06
CA ALA A 77 0.99 8.70 -2.25
C ALA A 77 1.30 8.54 -3.75
N LYS A 78 0.35 8.04 -4.55
CA LYS A 78 0.45 8.05 -6.01
C LYS A 78 0.55 9.47 -6.56
N ALA A 79 -0.28 10.38 -6.07
CA ALA A 79 -0.26 11.79 -6.45
C ALA A 79 1.04 12.47 -6.02
N ALA A 80 1.54 12.17 -4.81
CA ALA A 80 2.85 12.65 -4.37
C ALA A 80 3.94 12.14 -5.31
N GLU A 81 4.00 10.84 -5.59
CA GLU A 81 4.96 10.22 -6.51
C GLU A 81 4.89 10.84 -7.90
N VAL A 82 3.70 11.02 -8.49
CA VAL A 82 3.50 11.69 -9.79
C VAL A 82 3.92 13.17 -9.73
N SER A 83 3.64 13.87 -8.62
CA SER A 83 4.02 15.28 -8.46
C SER A 83 5.52 15.49 -8.27
N THR A 84 6.22 14.56 -7.61
CA THR A 84 7.69 14.48 -7.61
C THR A 84 8.25 13.82 -8.86
N GLY A 85 7.39 13.17 -9.64
CA GLY A 85 7.72 12.15 -10.63
C GLY A 85 7.19 12.44 -12.02
N THR A 86 6.98 13.70 -12.40
CA THR A 86 7.25 14.08 -13.80
C THR A 86 8.68 13.69 -14.24
N GLY A 87 9.57 13.30 -13.31
CA GLY A 87 10.77 12.47 -13.56
C GLY A 87 10.53 10.93 -13.46
N VAL A 88 10.06 10.40 -12.33
CA VAL A 88 10.00 8.94 -12.05
C VAL A 88 8.91 8.18 -12.82
N ALA A 89 7.77 8.81 -13.10
CA ALA A 89 6.72 8.21 -13.93
C ALA A 89 7.16 8.08 -15.40
N ALA A 90 8.14 8.88 -15.85
CA ALA A 90 8.79 8.68 -17.14
C ALA A 90 9.67 7.41 -17.10
N GLU A 91 10.41 7.18 -16.01
CA GLU A 91 11.28 5.99 -15.88
C GLU A 91 10.49 4.68 -15.76
N LEU A 92 9.33 4.66 -15.08
CA LEU A 92 8.45 3.47 -15.04
C LEU A 92 7.63 3.27 -16.34
N ALA A 93 7.41 4.33 -17.12
CA ALA A 93 6.79 4.22 -18.45
C ALA A 93 7.80 3.76 -19.52
N ASP A 94 9.08 4.10 -19.36
CA ASP A 94 10.17 3.65 -20.26
C ASP A 94 10.53 2.17 -20.07
N ASP A 95 10.43 1.62 -18.86
CA ASP A 95 10.75 0.20 -18.62
C ASP A 95 9.67 -0.79 -19.13
N ASP A 96 8.45 -0.33 -19.45
CA ASP A 96 7.36 -1.17 -20.02
C ASP A 96 7.00 -0.82 -21.47
N CYS A 97 7.55 0.28 -22.03
CA CYS A 97 7.46 0.60 -23.44
C CYS A 97 8.81 0.38 -24.12
N GLY A 98 9.03 -0.83 -24.64
CA GLY A 98 10.22 -1.17 -25.39
C GLY A 98 10.61 -0.10 -26.41
N CYS A 99 11.76 0.54 -26.19
CA CYS A 99 12.48 1.24 -27.23
C CYS A 99 13.69 0.37 -27.63
N GLN A 100 13.63 -0.11 -28.87
CA GLN A 100 14.78 -0.58 -29.65
C GLN A 100 15.69 0.59 -30.02
#